data_AF-A0A7W0DEE0-F1
#
_entry.id   AF-A0A7W0DEE0-F1
#
_cell.length_a   1.000
_cell.length_b   1.000
_cell.length_c   1.000
_cell.angle_alpha   90.00
_cell.angle_beta   90.00
_cell.angle_gamma   90.00
#
_symmetry.space_group_name_H-M   'P 1'
#
loop_
_entity.id
_entity.type
_entity.pdbx_description
1 polymer ?
#
loop_
_entity_poly.entity_id
_entity_poly.type
_entity_poly.pdbx_seq_one_letter_code
_entity_poly.pdbx_strand_id
1 'polypeptide(L)'
;MNQAVPIDALVDLVMAELEKKLSVTVSKEEESPPTDQPDLSMPSEEEPQSQVPSPKWEEGMNELLASTPSRIGVWRTGTRALTKEVLKFRRDHAAAVDSIYGEASQALLDQFGLFTVETRYENTENYLKRPDMGRIVTEEGIALIQQKCSKHPQVQIVVSDGLSANAVDANLADVYPSLLDSLAAYQLSTGTPFFVRGGRVAVMDHIGEILQPDVLVLLIGERPGLVSSKSLSAYICYKPRKGTVESDRTVISNIHRGGTPPLEGGAHIGTIVQKMLEQKTSGVNLEI
;
A
#
# COMPACT_ATOMS: atom_id res chain seq x y z
N MET A 1 -54.95 -24.78 45.99
CA MET A 1 -53.69 -25.52 46.22
C MET A 1 -52.88 -25.46 44.93
N ASN A 2 -51.98 -24.49 44.80
CA ASN A 2 -51.03 -24.44 43.68
C ASN A 2 -49.93 -25.45 43.96
N GLN A 3 -49.90 -26.55 43.21
CA GLN A 3 -48.73 -27.43 43.20
C GLN A 3 -47.63 -26.70 42.44
N ALA A 4 -46.64 -26.20 43.18
CA ALA A 4 -45.42 -25.69 42.59
C ALA A 4 -44.71 -26.86 41.90
N VAL A 5 -44.54 -26.77 40.58
CA VAL A 5 -43.75 -27.74 39.83
C VAL A 5 -42.29 -27.61 40.30
N PRO A 6 -41.66 -28.71 40.76
CA PRO A 6 -40.27 -28.67 41.19
C PRO A 6 -39.39 -28.27 40.01
N ILE A 7 -38.45 -27.35 40.24
CA ILE A 7 -37.54 -26.80 39.22
C ILE A 7 -36.83 -27.91 38.43
N ASP A 8 -36.48 -29.00 39.09
CA ASP A 8 -35.79 -30.14 38.46
C ASP A 8 -36.64 -30.79 37.36
N ALA A 9 -37.95 -30.92 37.57
CA ALA A 9 -38.87 -31.44 36.55
C ALA A 9 -39.03 -30.50 35.35
N LEU A 10 -38.87 -29.20 35.57
CA LEU A 10 -38.87 -28.18 34.52
C LEU A 10 -37.58 -28.23 33.69
N VAL A 11 -36.44 -28.46 34.34
CA VAL A 11 -35.15 -28.63 33.67
C VAL A 11 -35.15 -29.89 32.80
N ASP A 12 -35.66 -31.01 33.31
CA ASP A 12 -35.74 -32.26 32.55
C ASP A 12 -36.63 -32.14 31.30
N LEU A 13 -37.75 -31.42 31.41
CA LEU A 13 -38.63 -31.13 30.28
C LEU A 13 -37.94 -30.24 29.22
N VAL A 14 -37.15 -29.25 29.65
CA VAL A 14 -36.40 -28.38 28.74
C VAL A 14 -35.27 -29.14 28.06
N MET A 15 -34.57 -30.02 28.78
CA MET A 15 -33.50 -30.85 28.21
C MET A 15 -34.04 -31.87 27.21
N ALA A 16 -35.17 -32.51 27.49
CA ALA A 16 -35.84 -33.40 26.55
C ALA A 16 -36.30 -32.67 25.27
N GLU A 17 -36.78 -31.43 25.39
CA GLU A 17 -37.19 -30.62 24.24
C GLU A 17 -35.98 -30.13 23.42
N LEU A 18 -34.85 -29.87 24.08
CA LEU A 18 -33.57 -29.54 23.43
C LEU A 18 -33.00 -30.73 22.65
N GLU A 19 -33.01 -31.93 23.23
CA GLU A 19 -32.59 -33.16 22.54
C GLU A 19 -33.49 -33.48 21.34
N LYS A 20 -34.79 -33.23 21.47
CA LYS A 20 -35.75 -33.37 20.37
C LYS A 20 -35.50 -32.34 19.25
N LYS A 21 -35.12 -31.11 19.58
CA LYS A 21 -34.71 -30.11 18.59
C LYS A 21 -33.38 -30.47 17.92
N LEU A 22 -32.40 -30.92 18.68
CA LEU A 22 -31.09 -31.35 18.16
C LEU A 22 -31.21 -32.55 17.22
N SER A 23 -32.04 -33.55 17.54
CA SER A 23 -32.30 -34.70 16.67
C SER A 23 -33.08 -34.36 15.39
N VAL A 24 -33.94 -33.33 15.43
CA VAL A 24 -34.60 -32.77 14.24
C VAL A 24 -33.64 -31.95 13.36
N THR A 25 -32.62 -31.31 13.96
CA THR A 25 -31.58 -30.59 13.21
C THR A 25 -30.65 -31.55 12.46
N VAL A 26 -30.24 -32.67 13.09
CA VAL A 26 -29.36 -33.68 12.47
C VAL A 26 -30.05 -34.41 11.32
N SER A 27 -31.38 -34.57 11.36
CA SER A 27 -32.15 -35.20 10.26
C SER A 27 -32.50 -34.26 9.12
N LYS A 28 -32.21 -32.95 9.24
CA LYS A 28 -32.38 -31.94 8.18
C LYS A 28 -31.07 -31.53 7.49
N GLU A 29 -29.92 -32.04 7.93
CA GLU A 29 -28.60 -31.71 7.36
C GLU A 29 -28.29 -32.44 6.03
N GLU A 30 -29.19 -33.26 5.47
CA GLU A 30 -29.05 -33.82 4.11
C GLU A 30 -29.75 -33.01 2.99
N GLU A 31 -30.40 -31.88 3.29
CA GLU A 31 -30.85 -30.92 2.27
C GLU A 31 -30.07 -29.61 2.39
N SER A 32 -29.38 -29.26 1.30
CA SER A 32 -28.57 -28.03 1.17
C SER A 32 -29.34 -26.78 1.61
N PRO A 33 -28.74 -25.89 2.44
CA PRO A 33 -29.43 -24.70 2.92
C PRO A 33 -29.70 -23.71 1.76
N PRO A 34 -30.83 -22.98 1.80
CA PRO A 34 -31.12 -21.93 0.82
C PRO A 34 -30.04 -20.85 0.88
N THR A 35 -29.46 -20.56 -0.27
CA THR A 35 -28.29 -19.71 -0.50
C THR A 35 -28.67 -18.22 -0.49
N ASP A 36 -29.24 -17.74 0.62
CA ASP A 36 -29.65 -16.33 0.77
C ASP A 36 -28.97 -15.69 2.01
N GLN A 37 -27.73 -16.10 2.28
CA GLN A 37 -26.82 -15.22 3.01
C GLN A 37 -26.30 -14.19 2.01
N PRO A 38 -26.38 -12.88 2.29
CA PRO A 38 -25.67 -11.90 1.46
C PRO A 38 -24.21 -12.32 1.47
N ASP A 39 -23.71 -12.67 0.30
CA ASP A 39 -22.30 -13.00 0.14
C ASP A 39 -21.49 -11.77 0.56
N LEU A 40 -20.90 -11.84 1.75
CA LEU A 40 -19.97 -10.86 2.28
C LEU A 40 -18.55 -11.10 1.75
N SER A 41 -18.37 -12.08 0.86
CA SER A 41 -17.12 -12.21 0.11
C SER A 41 -16.90 -10.95 -0.73
N MET A 42 -15.63 -10.58 -0.87
CA MET A 42 -15.23 -9.44 -1.68
C MET A 42 -15.67 -9.71 -3.13
N PRO A 43 -16.65 -8.98 -3.70
CA PRO A 43 -16.99 -9.17 -5.10
C PRO A 43 -15.75 -8.86 -5.91
N SER A 44 -15.41 -9.75 -6.85
CA SER A 44 -14.49 -9.47 -7.96
C SER A 44 -14.82 -8.12 -8.57
N GLU A 45 -13.79 -7.35 -8.97
CA GLU A 45 -13.89 -6.03 -9.58
C GLU A 45 -15.11 -5.92 -10.51
N GLU A 46 -16.22 -5.37 -10.01
CA GLU A 46 -17.45 -5.20 -10.79
C GLU A 46 -17.15 -4.28 -11.96
N GLU A 47 -17.46 -4.72 -13.18
CA GLU A 47 -17.32 -3.88 -14.37
C GLU A 47 -18.09 -2.56 -14.16
N PRO A 48 -17.49 -1.41 -14.51
CA PRO A 48 -18.13 -0.12 -14.29
C PRO A 48 -19.40 -0.01 -15.15
N GLN A 49 -20.56 -0.13 -14.50
CA GLN A 49 -21.87 0.00 -15.12
C GLN A 49 -22.51 1.34 -14.77
N SER A 50 -23.07 2.00 -15.79
CA SER A 50 -23.83 3.23 -15.58
C SER A 50 -25.09 2.97 -14.77
N GLN A 51 -25.33 3.83 -13.80
CA GLN A 51 -26.54 3.88 -13.00
C GLN A 51 -27.50 4.98 -13.46
N VAL A 52 -27.13 5.71 -14.53
CA VAL A 52 -27.92 6.78 -15.12
C VAL A 52 -29.11 6.15 -15.87
N PRO A 53 -30.37 6.41 -15.46
CA PRO A 53 -31.53 5.93 -16.17
C PRO A 53 -31.65 6.65 -17.52
N SER A 54 -31.80 5.88 -18.61
CA SER A 54 -31.98 6.39 -19.97
C SER A 54 -30.95 7.48 -20.34
N PRO A 55 -29.64 7.16 -20.34
CA PRO A 55 -28.61 8.13 -20.67
C PRO A 55 -28.85 8.65 -22.09
N LYS A 56 -28.75 9.98 -22.28
CA LYS A 56 -28.98 10.63 -23.59
C LYS A 56 -28.08 10.05 -24.69
N TRP A 57 -26.88 9.63 -24.32
CA TRP A 57 -25.91 8.96 -25.18
C TRP A 57 -25.33 7.76 -24.42
N GLU A 58 -25.93 6.59 -24.62
CA GLU A 58 -25.57 5.37 -23.91
C GLU A 58 -24.18 4.87 -24.28
N GLU A 59 -23.87 4.83 -25.58
CA GLU A 59 -22.55 4.43 -26.09
C GLU A 59 -21.44 5.30 -25.50
N GLY A 60 -21.60 6.63 -25.52
CA GLY A 60 -20.61 7.53 -24.93
C GLY A 60 -20.53 7.47 -23.41
N MET A 61 -21.60 7.10 -22.72
CA MET A 61 -21.53 6.83 -21.28
C MET A 61 -20.64 5.61 -21.00
N ASN A 62 -20.75 4.56 -21.80
CA ASN A 62 -19.91 3.37 -21.68
C ASN A 62 -18.44 3.68 -22.03
N GLU A 63 -18.20 4.48 -23.08
CA GLU A 63 -16.86 4.95 -23.44
C GLU A 63 -16.22 5.75 -22.29
N LEU A 64 -16.98 6.67 -21.68
CA LEU A 64 -16.51 7.44 -20.53
C LEU A 64 -16.18 6.54 -19.34
N LEU A 65 -17.05 5.58 -19.02
CA LEU A 65 -16.83 4.62 -17.92
C LEU A 65 -15.57 3.78 -18.15
N ALA A 66 -15.30 3.37 -19.39
CA ALA A 66 -14.09 2.63 -19.74
C ALA A 66 -12.82 3.49 -19.70
N SER A 67 -12.93 4.81 -19.94
CA SER A 67 -11.79 5.72 -20.01
C SER A 67 -11.20 6.12 -18.66
N THR A 68 -11.88 5.87 -17.54
CA THR A 68 -11.42 6.33 -16.22
C THR A 68 -11.76 5.35 -15.10
N PRO A 69 -10.85 5.16 -14.12
CA PRO A 69 -11.17 4.45 -12.89
C PRO A 69 -12.04 5.27 -11.92
N SER A 70 -12.35 6.53 -12.26
CA SER A 70 -13.17 7.42 -11.44
C SER A 70 -14.63 6.94 -11.39
N ARG A 71 -15.29 7.14 -10.25
CA ARG A 71 -16.71 6.77 -10.05
C ARG A 71 -17.67 7.74 -10.73
N ILE A 72 -17.70 7.73 -12.05
CA ILE A 72 -18.68 8.45 -12.86
C ILE A 72 -19.88 7.55 -13.18
N GLY A 73 -20.95 8.13 -13.75
CA GLY A 73 -22.14 7.34 -14.10
C GLY A 73 -22.96 6.81 -12.91
N VAL A 74 -22.61 7.15 -11.67
CA VAL A 74 -23.22 6.64 -10.41
C VAL A 74 -24.63 7.15 -10.10
N TRP A 75 -25.12 8.13 -10.87
CA TRP A 75 -26.44 8.75 -10.73
C TRP A 75 -26.74 9.36 -9.34
N ARG A 76 -28.02 9.62 -9.04
CA ARG A 76 -28.48 10.39 -7.88
C ARG A 76 -29.94 10.17 -7.51
N THR A 77 -30.26 10.41 -6.23
CA THR A 77 -31.62 10.65 -5.72
C THR A 77 -31.72 12.11 -5.31
N GLY A 78 -32.45 12.93 -6.06
CA GLY A 78 -32.40 14.39 -5.88
C GLY A 78 -30.98 14.91 -6.11
N THR A 79 -30.39 15.57 -5.13
CA THR A 79 -29.00 16.08 -5.16
C THR A 79 -28.00 15.17 -4.43
N ARG A 80 -28.40 13.95 -4.06
CA ARG A 80 -27.58 13.00 -3.27
C ARG A 80 -27.21 11.78 -4.07
N ALA A 81 -26.06 11.17 -3.77
CA ALA A 81 -25.66 9.88 -4.35
C ALA A 81 -26.67 8.78 -3.98
N LEU A 82 -26.75 7.74 -4.81
CA LEU A 82 -27.55 6.56 -4.51
C LEU A 82 -27.02 5.85 -3.26
N THR A 83 -27.91 5.24 -2.48
CA THR A 83 -27.54 4.52 -1.23
C THR A 83 -26.47 3.47 -1.47
N LYS A 84 -26.57 2.69 -2.55
CA LYS A 84 -25.59 1.65 -2.90
C LYS A 84 -24.18 2.21 -3.14
N GLU A 85 -24.09 3.41 -3.73
CA GLU A 85 -22.81 4.06 -4.02
C GLU A 85 -22.17 4.59 -2.74
N VAL A 86 -23.00 5.06 -1.79
CA VAL A 86 -22.55 5.41 -0.44
C VAL A 86 -22.05 4.18 0.30
N LEU A 87 -22.73 3.04 0.20
CA LEU A 87 -22.29 1.78 0.83
C LEU A 87 -20.97 1.29 0.21
N LYS A 88 -20.86 1.28 -1.12
CA LYS A 88 -19.62 0.93 -1.84
C LYS A 88 -18.47 1.85 -1.41
N PHE A 89 -18.71 3.16 -1.35
CA PHE A 89 -17.72 4.13 -0.86
C PHE A 89 -17.28 3.83 0.57
N ARG A 90 -18.21 3.50 1.49
CA ARG A 90 -17.89 3.19 2.89
C ARG A 90 -17.07 1.90 3.03
N ARG A 91 -17.41 0.88 2.26
CA ARG A 91 -16.64 -0.38 2.19
C ARG A 91 -15.21 -0.11 1.73
N ASP A 92 -15.05 0.58 0.62
CA ASP A 92 -13.73 0.84 0.05
C ASP A 92 -12.90 1.76 0.96
N HIS A 93 -13.57 2.67 1.69
CA HIS A 93 -12.92 3.48 2.71
C HIS A 93 -12.43 2.65 3.91
N ALA A 94 -13.22 1.67 4.36
CA ALA A 94 -12.79 0.77 5.43
C ALA A 94 -11.54 -0.04 5.00
N ALA A 95 -11.56 -0.61 3.78
CA ALA A 95 -10.40 -1.31 3.22
C ALA A 95 -9.17 -0.40 3.09
N ALA A 96 -9.36 0.87 2.70
CA ALA A 96 -8.27 1.84 2.64
C ALA A 96 -7.67 2.14 4.03
N VAL A 97 -8.50 2.23 5.08
CA VAL A 97 -8.03 2.41 6.46
C VAL A 97 -7.24 1.18 6.93
N ASP A 98 -7.75 -0.03 6.68
CA ASP A 98 -7.06 -1.26 7.08
C ASP A 98 -5.68 -1.39 6.44
N SER A 99 -5.54 -0.94 5.19
CA SER A 99 -4.26 -0.99 4.46
C SER A 99 -3.15 -0.11 5.07
N ILE A 100 -3.47 0.83 5.96
CA ILE A 100 -2.49 1.65 6.68
C ILE A 100 -1.72 0.81 7.72
N TYR A 101 -2.35 -0.25 8.24
CA TYR A 101 -1.79 -1.10 9.30
C TYR A 101 -1.08 -2.35 8.76
N GLY A 102 -0.99 -2.51 7.44
CA GLY A 102 -0.28 -3.62 6.81
C GLY A 102 1.24 -3.52 7.00
N GLU A 103 1.91 -4.67 6.99
CA GLU A 103 3.36 -4.78 7.01
C GLU A 103 3.86 -5.37 5.69
N ALA A 104 5.06 -4.97 5.26
CA ALA A 104 5.66 -5.49 4.05
C ALA A 104 6.07 -6.96 4.23
N SER A 105 5.94 -7.75 3.17
CA SER A 105 6.24 -9.18 3.17
C SER A 105 7.73 -9.43 3.44
N GLN A 106 8.03 -10.06 4.58
CA GLN A 106 9.42 -10.41 4.94
C GLN A 106 10.07 -11.33 3.89
N ALA A 107 9.29 -12.27 3.31
CA ALA A 107 9.79 -13.15 2.26
C ALA A 107 10.24 -12.37 1.00
N LEU A 108 9.54 -11.29 0.66
CA LEU A 108 9.90 -10.42 -0.45
C LEU A 108 11.15 -9.59 -0.14
N LEU A 109 11.29 -9.10 1.09
CA LEU A 109 12.49 -8.39 1.52
C LEU A 109 13.72 -9.32 1.50
N ASP A 110 13.57 -10.55 2.00
CA ASP A 110 14.63 -11.56 2.03
C ASP A 110 15.04 -11.98 0.61
N GLN A 111 14.10 -12.08 -0.33
CA GLN A 111 14.37 -12.38 -1.74
C GLN A 111 15.37 -11.38 -2.36
N PHE A 112 15.30 -10.11 -1.96
CA PHE A 112 16.18 -9.05 -2.46
C PHE A 112 17.31 -8.68 -1.50
N GLY A 113 17.49 -9.45 -0.42
CA GLY A 113 18.55 -9.22 0.57
C GLY A 113 18.39 -7.91 1.36
N LEU A 114 17.16 -7.39 1.46
CA LEU A 114 16.85 -6.13 2.11
C LEU A 114 16.78 -6.33 3.62
N PHE A 115 17.90 -6.16 4.31
CA PHE A 115 17.86 -6.14 5.77
C PHE A 115 17.06 -4.94 6.28
N THR A 116 16.34 -5.12 7.38
CA THR A 116 15.48 -4.09 7.96
C THR A 116 16.23 -3.21 8.94
N VAL A 117 16.03 -1.90 8.83
CA VAL A 117 16.30 -0.92 9.88
C VAL A 117 15.03 -0.17 10.21
N GLU A 118 14.96 0.37 11.42
CA GLU A 118 13.79 1.12 11.88
C GLU A 118 14.14 2.60 12.03
N THR A 119 13.12 3.44 11.87
CA THR A 119 13.18 4.82 12.33
C THR A 119 12.68 4.92 13.77
N ARG A 120 12.73 6.13 14.35
CA ARG A 120 12.17 6.41 15.68
C ARG A 120 10.63 6.42 15.70
N TYR A 121 9.97 5.75 14.76
CA TYR A 121 8.52 5.76 14.63
C TYR A 121 7.80 5.05 15.79
N GLU A 122 8.45 4.09 16.45
CA GLU A 122 7.95 3.27 17.56
C GLU A 122 6.76 2.36 17.22
N ASN A 123 5.65 2.92 16.76
CA ASN A 123 4.43 2.21 16.38
C ASN A 123 3.64 3.00 15.33
N THR A 124 2.67 2.36 14.68
CA THR A 124 1.88 2.97 13.59
C THR A 124 1.13 4.22 14.03
N GLU A 125 0.60 4.26 15.25
CA GLU A 125 -0.13 5.43 15.76
C GLU A 125 0.80 6.66 15.87
N ASN A 126 1.99 6.46 16.42
CA ASN A 126 3.00 7.50 16.54
C ASN A 126 3.54 7.89 15.15
N TYR A 127 3.78 6.93 14.25
CA TYR A 127 4.21 7.19 12.86
C TYR A 127 3.27 8.15 12.11
N LEU A 128 1.95 8.02 12.32
CA LEU A 128 0.94 8.88 11.69
C LEU A 128 0.92 10.29 12.30
N LYS A 129 1.21 10.43 13.60
CA LYS A 129 1.14 11.71 14.34
C LYS A 129 2.47 12.46 14.39
N ARG A 130 3.60 11.77 14.27
CA ARG A 130 4.97 12.28 14.46
C ARG A 130 5.84 12.02 13.23
N PRO A 131 5.57 12.74 12.12
CA PRO A 131 6.33 12.59 10.88
C PRO A 131 7.79 13.02 11.03
N ASP A 132 8.15 13.76 12.08
CA ASP A 132 9.53 14.11 12.43
C ASP A 132 10.35 12.89 12.85
N MET A 133 9.75 11.96 13.61
CA MET A 133 10.43 10.76 14.11
C MET A 133 10.70 9.75 12.99
N GLY A 134 9.79 9.65 12.02
CA GLY A 134 9.97 8.81 10.82
C GLY A 134 11.06 9.30 9.85
N ARG A 135 11.72 10.43 10.13
CA ARG A 135 12.86 10.95 9.35
C ARG A 135 14.20 10.53 9.93
N ILE A 136 14.21 9.87 11.08
CA ILE A 136 15.42 9.61 11.86
C ILE A 136 15.52 8.10 12.11
N VAL A 137 16.50 7.44 11.48
CA VAL A 137 16.92 6.07 11.79
C VAL A 137 17.31 5.92 13.28
N THR A 138 16.97 4.80 13.90
CA THR A 138 17.37 4.47 15.29
C THR A 138 18.89 4.27 15.41
N GLU A 139 19.41 4.28 16.64
CA GLU A 139 20.85 4.10 16.87
C GLU A 139 21.31 2.70 16.44
N GLU A 140 20.48 1.68 16.68
CA GLU A 140 20.68 0.30 16.23
C GLU A 140 20.69 0.22 14.70
N GLY A 141 19.76 0.93 14.05
CA GLY A 141 19.71 1.01 12.59
C GLY A 141 20.94 1.69 11.99
N ILE A 142 21.44 2.77 12.62
CA ILE A 142 22.68 3.44 12.20
C ILE A 142 23.86 2.47 12.29
N ALA A 143 24.00 1.74 13.41
CA ALA A 143 25.07 0.77 13.58
C ALA A 143 25.01 -0.34 12.52
N LEU A 144 23.81 -0.84 12.21
CA LEU A 144 23.61 -1.88 11.20
C LEU A 144 23.94 -1.38 9.79
N ILE A 145 23.54 -0.16 9.44
CA ILE A 145 23.90 0.49 8.17
C ILE A 145 25.42 0.60 8.05
N GLN A 146 26.09 1.11 9.08
CA GLN A 146 27.55 1.27 9.08
C GLN A 146 28.30 -0.06 9.00
N GLN A 147 27.71 -1.14 9.53
CA GLN A 147 28.30 -2.47 9.47
C GLN A 147 28.14 -3.13 8.09
N LYS A 148 26.96 -2.99 7.45
CA LYS A 148 26.60 -3.75 6.24
C LYS A 148 26.79 -2.98 4.93
N CYS A 149 26.84 -1.66 4.97
CA CYS A 149 26.89 -0.82 3.77
C CYS A 149 28.29 -0.21 3.57
N SER A 150 28.69 -0.04 2.32
CA SER A 150 29.85 0.76 1.96
C SER A 150 29.53 2.26 2.05
N LYS A 151 30.55 3.06 2.39
CA LYS A 151 30.46 4.51 2.29
C LYS A 151 30.67 4.98 0.85
N HIS A 152 30.09 6.13 0.52
CA HIS A 152 30.16 6.80 -0.78
C HIS A 152 29.72 5.94 -1.97
N PRO A 153 28.58 5.22 -1.91
CA PRO A 153 28.09 4.53 -3.09
C PRO A 153 27.64 5.55 -4.15
N GLN A 154 27.82 5.23 -5.43
CA GLN A 154 27.35 6.10 -6.50
C GLN A 154 25.81 6.21 -6.49
N VAL A 155 25.12 5.08 -6.36
CA VAL A 155 23.66 5.03 -6.20
C VAL A 155 23.30 4.20 -4.97
N GLN A 156 22.60 4.79 -4.01
CA GLN A 156 22.04 4.07 -2.85
C GLN A 156 20.54 3.88 -3.06
N ILE A 157 20.09 2.62 -3.10
CA ILE A 157 18.67 2.29 -3.17
C ILE A 157 18.18 1.94 -1.77
N VAL A 158 17.06 2.53 -1.37
CA VAL A 158 16.40 2.29 -0.08
C VAL A 158 14.93 2.02 -0.36
N VAL A 159 14.34 1.05 0.34
CA VAL A 159 12.92 0.74 0.24
C VAL A 159 12.26 1.05 1.57
N SER A 160 11.04 1.59 1.57
CA SER A 160 10.25 1.82 2.78
C SER A 160 8.78 1.52 2.54
N ASP A 161 8.12 0.97 3.56
CA ASP A 161 6.66 0.85 3.61
C ASP A 161 5.96 2.19 3.43
N GLY A 162 6.50 3.25 4.02
CA GLY A 162 5.87 4.56 4.01
C GLY A 162 4.48 4.51 4.63
N LEU A 163 3.47 4.95 3.88
CA LEU A 163 2.07 4.90 4.31
C LEU A 163 1.32 3.65 3.81
N SER A 164 1.95 2.81 2.98
CA SER A 164 1.32 1.59 2.49
C SER A 164 2.33 0.49 2.14
N ALA A 165 2.39 -0.52 3.01
CA ALA A 165 3.16 -1.74 2.74
C ALA A 165 2.68 -2.48 1.47
N ASN A 166 1.38 -2.45 1.18
CA ASN A 166 0.81 -3.08 -0.02
C ASN A 166 1.41 -2.53 -1.32
N ALA A 167 1.86 -1.27 -1.34
CA ALA A 167 2.54 -0.70 -2.49
C ALA A 167 3.93 -1.30 -2.71
N VAL A 168 4.64 -1.67 -1.64
CA VAL A 168 5.90 -2.39 -1.75
C VAL A 168 5.63 -3.81 -2.25
N ASP A 169 4.72 -4.53 -1.58
CA ASP A 169 4.43 -5.93 -1.92
C ASP A 169 3.93 -6.12 -3.34
N ALA A 170 3.14 -5.17 -3.85
CA ALA A 170 2.56 -5.27 -5.19
C ALA A 170 3.54 -4.92 -6.33
N ASN A 171 4.60 -4.14 -6.07
CA ASN A 171 5.41 -3.55 -7.14
C ASN A 171 6.91 -3.81 -7.03
N LEU A 172 7.43 -4.13 -5.83
CA LEU A 172 8.87 -4.24 -5.60
C LEU A 172 9.51 -5.32 -6.48
N ALA A 173 8.81 -6.44 -6.68
CA ALA A 173 9.28 -7.57 -7.48
C ALA A 173 9.58 -7.21 -8.95
N ASP A 174 8.92 -6.16 -9.47
CA ASP A 174 9.07 -5.71 -10.85
C ASP A 174 9.97 -4.47 -10.95
N VAL A 175 9.71 -3.45 -10.11
CA VAL A 175 10.42 -2.15 -10.18
C VAL A 175 11.88 -2.27 -9.79
N TYR A 176 12.21 -3.12 -8.80
CA TYR A 176 13.56 -3.19 -8.26
C TYR A 176 14.54 -3.88 -9.21
N PRO A 177 14.26 -5.09 -9.76
CA PRO A 177 15.12 -5.67 -10.80
C PRO A 177 15.27 -4.78 -12.03
N SER A 178 14.17 -4.17 -12.49
CA SER A 178 14.19 -3.26 -13.63
C SER A 178 15.09 -2.03 -13.40
N LEU A 179 15.05 -1.46 -12.19
CA LEU A 179 15.95 -0.39 -11.80
C LEU A 179 17.41 -0.84 -11.84
N LEU A 180 17.72 -2.02 -11.29
CA LEU A 180 19.08 -2.57 -11.32
C LEU A 180 19.58 -2.78 -12.76
N ASP A 181 18.76 -3.34 -13.64
CA ASP A 181 19.09 -3.53 -15.06
C ASP A 181 19.37 -2.19 -15.76
N SER A 182 18.55 -1.18 -15.50
CA SER A 182 18.72 0.17 -16.05
C SER A 182 20.02 0.83 -15.56
N LEU A 183 20.32 0.75 -14.27
CA LEU A 183 21.58 1.27 -13.71
C LEU A 183 22.80 0.55 -14.29
N ALA A 184 22.74 -0.77 -14.44
CA ALA A 184 23.80 -1.57 -15.05
C ALA A 184 24.02 -1.20 -16.53
N ALA A 185 22.95 -0.93 -17.28
CA ALA A 185 23.02 -0.48 -18.68
C ALA A 185 23.73 0.87 -18.84
N TYR A 186 23.68 1.74 -17.83
CA TYR A 186 24.45 2.99 -17.75
C TYR A 186 25.80 2.85 -17.02
N GLN A 187 26.24 1.63 -16.71
CA GLN A 187 27.47 1.32 -15.99
C GLN A 187 27.55 2.02 -14.62
N LEU A 188 26.41 2.21 -13.96
CA LEU A 188 26.33 2.81 -12.63
C LEU A 188 26.41 1.73 -11.54
N SER A 189 27.21 2.00 -10.51
CA SER A 189 27.38 1.12 -9.36
C SER A 189 26.36 1.41 -8.26
N THR A 190 25.90 0.36 -7.58
CA THR A 190 24.94 0.47 -6.47
C THR A 190 25.58 0.11 -5.13
N GLY A 191 25.18 0.80 -4.07
CA GLY A 191 25.46 0.40 -2.69
C GLY A 191 24.64 -0.80 -2.23
N THR A 192 24.86 -1.24 -0.99
CA THR A 192 24.06 -2.30 -0.37
C THR A 192 22.63 -1.79 -0.14
N PRO A 193 21.59 -2.40 -0.73
CA PRO A 193 20.21 -1.97 -0.53
C PRO A 193 19.69 -2.42 0.84
N PHE A 194 18.70 -1.70 1.38
CA PHE A 194 18.06 -2.08 2.65
C PHE A 194 16.64 -1.52 2.77
N PHE A 195 15.89 -2.08 3.70
CA PHE A 195 14.51 -1.68 4.00
C PHE A 195 14.46 -0.80 5.25
N VAL A 196 13.71 0.30 5.19
CA VAL A 196 13.45 1.21 6.30
C VAL A 196 11.99 1.08 6.71
N ARG A 197 11.75 0.51 7.88
CA ARG A 197 10.41 0.42 8.49
C ARG A 197 10.04 1.75 9.14
N GLY A 198 8.82 2.22 8.89
CA GLY A 198 8.34 3.51 9.41
C GLY A 198 9.09 4.70 8.83
N GLY A 199 9.51 4.63 7.58
CA GLY A 199 10.27 5.69 6.90
C GLY A 199 9.37 6.83 6.42
N ARG A 200 9.88 8.06 6.47
CA ARG A 200 9.36 9.23 5.73
C ARG A 200 10.38 9.64 4.69
N VAL A 201 9.97 10.35 3.65
CA VAL A 201 10.86 10.80 2.56
C VAL A 201 12.16 11.42 3.07
N ALA A 202 12.09 12.35 4.04
CA ALA A 202 13.29 13.00 4.57
C ALA A 202 14.23 12.09 5.39
N VAL A 203 13.93 10.79 5.59
CA VAL A 203 14.91 9.81 6.10
C VAL A 203 16.12 9.68 5.17
N MET A 204 15.93 9.98 3.88
CA MET A 204 17.00 10.06 2.88
C MET A 204 18.14 10.98 3.33
N ASP A 205 17.84 12.07 4.05
CA ASP A 205 18.86 13.04 4.47
C ASP A 205 19.73 12.46 5.59
N HIS A 206 19.12 11.73 6.52
CA HIS A 206 19.85 11.09 7.61
C HIS A 206 20.72 9.94 7.08
N ILE A 207 20.18 9.12 6.18
CA ILE A 207 20.94 8.07 5.47
C ILE A 207 22.06 8.72 4.64
N GLY A 208 21.77 9.86 4.01
CA GLY A 208 22.72 10.65 3.24
C GLY A 208 23.92 11.14 4.06
N GLU A 209 23.71 11.56 5.30
CA GLU A 209 24.81 11.90 6.22
C GLU A 209 25.69 10.68 6.58
N ILE A 210 25.08 9.50 6.72
CA ILE A 210 25.76 8.27 7.15
C ILE A 210 26.58 7.66 6.01
N LEU A 211 25.97 7.49 4.84
CA LEU A 211 26.55 6.78 3.70
C LEU A 211 27.12 7.70 2.63
N GLN A 212 26.68 8.96 2.57
CA GLN A 212 27.15 9.97 1.62
C GLN A 212 27.11 9.52 0.14
N PRO A 213 25.96 9.01 -0.35
CA PRO A 213 25.82 8.58 -1.73
C PRO A 213 25.86 9.77 -2.71
N ASP A 214 26.28 9.54 -3.96
CA ASP A 214 26.11 10.56 -5.00
C ASP A 214 24.62 10.76 -5.33
N VAL A 215 23.85 9.67 -5.47
CA VAL A 215 22.39 9.71 -5.60
C VAL A 215 21.74 8.70 -4.65
N LEU A 216 20.66 9.10 -3.98
CA LEU A 216 19.82 8.20 -3.18
C LEU A 216 18.45 8.08 -3.84
N VAL A 217 18.02 6.85 -4.11
CA VAL A 217 16.67 6.48 -4.57
C VAL A 217 15.92 5.84 -3.41
N LEU A 218 14.82 6.45 -2.99
CA LEU A 218 13.90 5.92 -2.00
C LEU A 218 12.61 5.47 -2.69
N LEU A 219 12.39 4.15 -2.75
CA LEU A 219 11.12 3.55 -3.12
C LEU A 219 10.23 3.50 -1.87
N ILE A 220 9.09 4.20 -1.89
CA ILE A 220 8.25 4.36 -0.70
C ILE A 220 6.76 4.25 -1.03
N GLY A 221 6.03 3.50 -0.21
CA GLY A 221 4.58 3.37 -0.33
C GLY A 221 3.86 4.69 -0.07
N GLU A 222 2.99 5.08 -0.99
CA GLU A 222 2.19 6.30 -0.87
C GLU A 222 1.03 6.13 0.11
N ARG A 223 0.31 7.24 0.36
CA ARG A 223 -0.94 7.19 1.11
C ARG A 223 -1.96 6.32 0.34
N PRO A 224 -2.59 5.33 1.00
CA PRO A 224 -3.66 4.56 0.37
C PRO A 224 -4.78 5.46 -0.15
N GLY A 225 -5.11 5.31 -1.42
CA GLY A 225 -6.30 5.90 -2.03
C GLY A 225 -7.54 5.04 -1.77
N LEU A 226 -8.71 5.58 -2.08
CA LEU A 226 -9.97 4.84 -1.97
C LEU A 226 -10.04 3.66 -2.97
N VAL A 227 -9.36 3.78 -4.10
CA VAL A 227 -9.39 2.81 -5.20
C VAL A 227 -8.22 1.83 -5.13
N SER A 228 -7.06 2.27 -4.64
CA SER A 228 -5.84 1.46 -4.61
C SER A 228 -4.96 1.83 -3.42
N SER A 229 -4.48 0.80 -2.72
CA SER A 229 -3.40 0.88 -1.73
C SER A 229 -2.05 0.47 -2.31
N LYS A 230 -1.96 0.29 -3.64
CA LYS A 230 -0.78 -0.26 -4.30
C LYS A 230 0.12 0.81 -4.94
N SER A 231 -0.11 2.10 -4.69
CA SER A 231 0.66 3.18 -5.33
C SER A 231 2.03 3.34 -4.67
N LEU A 232 3.10 3.12 -5.43
CA LEU A 232 4.48 3.33 -5.01
C LEU A 232 5.01 4.64 -5.62
N SER A 233 5.85 5.35 -4.86
CA SER A 233 6.61 6.51 -5.35
C SER A 233 8.11 6.24 -5.26
N ALA A 234 8.88 6.84 -6.16
CA ALA A 234 10.33 6.94 -6.08
C ALA A 234 10.72 8.40 -5.83
N TYR A 235 11.33 8.66 -4.67
CA TYR A 235 11.96 9.95 -4.37
C TYR A 235 13.46 9.82 -4.61
N ILE A 236 14.03 10.74 -5.38
CA ILE A 236 15.41 10.67 -5.83
C ILE A 236 16.10 12.01 -5.52
N CYS A 237 17.27 11.95 -4.90
CA CYS A 237 18.02 13.15 -4.53
C CYS A 237 19.51 12.98 -4.81
N TYR A 238 20.13 14.00 -5.41
CA TYR A 238 21.57 14.10 -5.56
C TYR A 238 22.19 14.58 -4.24
N LYS A 239 23.09 13.79 -3.65
CA LYS A 239 23.80 14.04 -2.38
C LYS A 239 22.88 14.58 -1.28
N PRO A 240 21.83 13.84 -0.87
CA PRO A 240 20.96 14.27 0.23
C PRO A 240 21.77 14.42 1.51
N ARG A 241 21.43 15.44 2.29
CA ARG A 241 22.07 15.78 3.58
C ARG A 241 21.11 16.57 4.46
N LYS A 242 21.45 16.76 5.72
CA LYS A 242 20.64 17.59 6.62
C LYS A 242 20.48 19.00 6.04
N GLY A 243 19.22 19.44 5.92
CA GLY A 243 18.88 20.75 5.34
C GLY A 243 18.54 20.71 3.84
N THR A 244 18.54 19.53 3.21
CA THR A 244 17.98 19.34 1.86
C THR A 244 16.50 19.73 1.87
N VAL A 245 16.11 20.64 0.98
CA VAL A 245 14.71 21.07 0.86
C VAL A 245 13.96 20.14 -0.10
N GLU A 246 12.64 20.07 0.04
CA GLU A 246 11.85 19.12 -0.76
C GLU A 246 11.93 19.40 -2.27
N SER A 247 12.10 20.67 -2.67
CA SER A 247 12.29 21.05 -4.07
C SER A 247 13.57 20.50 -4.70
N ASP A 248 14.52 20.03 -3.91
CA ASP A 248 15.75 19.40 -4.39
C ASP A 248 15.55 17.92 -4.69
N ARG A 249 14.39 17.34 -4.36
CA ARG A 249 14.05 15.95 -4.65
C ARG A 249 13.26 15.86 -5.95
N THR A 250 13.63 14.92 -6.81
CA THR A 250 12.79 14.51 -7.95
C THR A 250 11.88 13.38 -7.51
N VAL A 251 10.61 13.41 -7.92
CA VAL A 251 9.63 12.38 -7.61
C VAL A 251 9.08 11.76 -8.89
N ILE A 252 9.01 10.44 -8.92
CA ILE A 252 8.19 9.67 -9.86
C ILE A 252 7.12 8.99 -9.01
N SER A 253 5.87 9.44 -9.15
CA SER A 253 4.74 8.93 -8.37
C SER A 253 3.87 7.97 -9.18
N ASN A 254 2.87 7.36 -8.51
CA ASN A 254 1.86 6.54 -9.16
C ASN A 254 2.44 5.35 -9.93
N ILE A 255 3.50 4.73 -9.36
CA ILE A 255 4.06 3.48 -9.88
C ILE A 255 3.17 2.34 -9.39
N HIS A 256 2.33 1.84 -10.29
CA HIS A 256 1.46 0.67 -10.11
C HIS A 256 0.84 0.27 -11.45
N ARG A 257 0.20 -0.90 -11.53
CA ARG A 257 -0.42 -1.44 -12.76
C ARG A 257 -1.41 -0.49 -13.48
N GLY A 258 -2.04 0.44 -12.76
CA GLY A 258 -3.01 1.40 -13.30
C GLY A 258 -2.46 2.82 -13.47
N GLY A 259 -1.17 3.03 -13.18
CA GLY A 259 -0.45 4.28 -13.36
C GLY A 259 0.77 4.01 -14.26
N THR A 260 1.95 4.46 -13.84
CA THR A 260 3.20 4.04 -14.49
C THR A 260 3.47 2.57 -14.15
N PRO A 261 3.52 1.65 -15.13
CA PRO A 261 3.79 0.24 -14.86
C PRO A 261 5.12 0.06 -14.11
N PRO A 262 5.21 -0.81 -13.09
CA PRO A 262 6.43 -0.97 -12.28
C PRO A 262 7.71 -1.21 -13.08
N LEU A 263 7.64 -2.03 -14.13
CA LEU A 263 8.76 -2.29 -15.05
C LEU A 263 9.23 -1.01 -15.77
N GLU A 264 8.30 -0.22 -16.30
CA GLU A 264 8.64 1.06 -16.94
C GLU A 264 9.14 2.09 -15.92
N GLY A 265 8.56 2.08 -14.72
CA GLY A 265 8.99 2.90 -13.59
C GLY A 265 10.45 2.66 -13.22
N GLY A 266 10.87 1.39 -13.10
CA GLY A 266 12.26 1.02 -12.81
C GLY A 266 13.23 1.54 -13.86
N ALA A 267 12.91 1.33 -15.14
CA ALA A 267 13.71 1.83 -16.26
C ALA A 267 13.81 3.37 -16.27
N HIS A 268 12.70 4.06 -16.03
CA HIS A 268 12.64 5.52 -15.99
C HIS A 268 13.44 6.10 -14.82
N ILE A 269 13.34 5.50 -13.61
CA ILE A 269 14.15 5.88 -12.45
C ILE A 269 15.64 5.82 -12.79
N GLY A 270 16.11 4.72 -13.41
CA GLY A 270 17.52 4.59 -13.80
C GLY A 270 17.98 5.69 -14.79
N THR A 271 17.11 6.08 -15.73
CA THR A 271 17.38 7.20 -16.65
C THR A 271 17.49 8.53 -15.92
N ILE A 272 16.60 8.80 -14.94
CA ILE A 272 16.67 10.01 -14.11
C ILE A 272 17.94 10.03 -13.27
N VAL A 273 18.33 8.90 -12.66
CA VAL A 273 19.56 8.78 -11.87
C VAL A 273 20.80 9.09 -12.73
N GLN A 274 20.84 8.58 -13.96
CA GLN A 274 21.94 8.87 -14.88
C GLN A 274 22.04 10.38 -15.18
N LYS A 275 20.92 11.04 -15.50
CA LYS A 275 20.89 12.50 -15.74
C LYS A 275 21.31 13.31 -14.51
N MET A 276 20.88 12.89 -13.31
CA MET A 276 21.29 13.52 -12.05
C MET A 276 22.80 13.46 -11.84
N LEU A 277 23.44 12.33 -12.17
CA LEU A 277 24.88 12.18 -12.05
C LEU A 277 25.65 13.03 -13.06
N GLU A 278 25.15 13.15 -14.30
CA GLU A 278 25.74 14.01 -15.33
C GLU A 278 25.65 15.50 -14.97
N GLN A 279 24.47 15.95 -14.54
CA GLN A 279 24.20 17.35 -14.24
C GLN A 279 24.57 17.74 -12.80
N LYS A 280 24.83 16.75 -11.93
CA LYS A 280 25.16 16.90 -10.50
C LYS A 280 24.11 17.70 -9.73
N THR A 281 22.85 17.43 -10.02
CA THR A 281 21.70 18.15 -9.48
C THR A 281 20.47 17.24 -9.44
N SER A 282 19.44 17.66 -8.72
CA SER A 282 18.15 16.96 -8.62
C SER A 282 17.01 17.96 -8.37
N GLY A 283 15.78 17.46 -8.38
CA GLY A 283 14.59 18.28 -8.12
C GLY A 283 14.34 19.31 -9.22
N VAL A 284 13.94 20.51 -8.82
CA VAL A 284 13.57 21.60 -9.73
C VAL A 284 14.73 22.10 -10.61
N ASN A 285 15.96 21.77 -10.24
CA ASN A 285 17.17 22.18 -10.94
C ASN A 285 17.62 21.14 -11.99
N LEU A 286 16.95 19.98 -12.08
CA LEU A 286 17.29 18.93 -13.05
C LEU A 286 16.55 19.15 -14.37
N GLU A 287 17.29 19.17 -15.47
CA GLU A 287 16.72 19.20 -16.80
C GLU A 287 16.49 17.76 -17.29
N ILE A 288 15.22 17.38 -17.46
CA ILE A 288 14.79 16.05 -17.91
C ILE A 288 14.64 16.05 -19.43
#